data_AF-A0A7V9EJC8-F1
#
_entry.id   AF-A0A7V9EJC8-F1
#
_cell.length_a   1.000
_cell.length_b   1.000
_cell.length_c   1.000
_cell.angle_alpha   90.00
_cell.angle_beta   90.00
_cell.angle_gamma   90.00
#
_symmetry.space_group_name_H-M   'P 1'
#
loop_
_entity.id
_entity.type
_entity.pdbx_description
1 polymer ?
#
loop_
_entity_poly.entity_id
_entity_poly.type
_entity_poly.pdbx_seq_one_letter_code
_entity_poly.pdbx_strand_id
1 'polypeptide(L)'
;AMVDRLHEPARLELMPESAQVEGALRAAGLPVALAGAGPSLVIIVPRPEAATRAEQVRRVCRARAAPWRVFVGEWEPNGALPA
;
A
#
# COMPACT_ATOMS: atom_id res chain seq x y z
N ALA A 1 9.53 -5.87 -9.30
CA ALA A 1 8.97 -5.85 -7.93
C ALA A 1 9.37 -4.53 -7.27
N MET A 2 8.51 -3.98 -6.39
CA MET A 2 8.81 -2.81 -5.57
C MET A 2 9.52 -3.30 -4.30
N VAL A 3 10.82 -3.02 -4.17
CA VAL A 3 11.66 -3.52 -3.07
C VAL A 3 12.57 -2.41 -2.58
N ASP A 4 12.42 -2.03 -1.32
CA ASP A 4 13.38 -1.20 -0.59
C ASP A 4 14.22 -2.09 0.33
N ARG A 5 15.54 -1.98 0.23
CA ARG A 5 16.50 -2.75 1.04
C ARG A 5 17.15 -1.93 2.16
N LEU A 6 16.90 -0.62 2.19
CA LEU A 6 17.58 0.31 3.08
C LEU A 6 16.71 0.67 4.29
N HIS A 7 15.48 1.15 4.07
CA HIS A 7 14.69 1.75 5.14
C HIS A 7 13.49 0.88 5.54
N GLU A 8 12.82 0.30 4.56
CA GLU A 8 11.59 -0.46 4.76
C GLU A 8 11.73 -1.63 5.75
N PRO A 9 12.75 -2.51 5.69
CA PRO A 9 12.86 -3.63 6.62
C PRO A 9 12.91 -3.17 8.09
N ALA A 10 13.80 -2.22 8.40
CA ALA A 10 13.96 -1.69 9.75
C ALA A 10 12.71 -0.95 10.26
N ARG A 11 11.94 -0.30 9.37
CA ARG A 11 10.69 0.37 9.77
C ARG A 11 9.56 -0.63 10.04
N LEU A 12 9.44 -1.67 9.21
CA LEU A 12 8.39 -2.68 9.37
C LEU A 12 8.55 -3.49 10.65
N GLU A 13 9.78 -3.71 11.13
CA GLU A 13 10.04 -4.32 12.44
C GLU A 13 9.37 -3.56 13.60
N LEU A 14 9.22 -2.24 13.47
CA LEU A 14 8.56 -1.38 14.46
C LEU A 14 7.05 -1.23 14.23
N MET A 15 6.52 -1.81 13.14
CA MET A 15 5.12 -1.65 12.70
C MET A 15 4.48 -3.01 12.41
N PRO A 16 4.23 -3.86 13.44
CA PRO A 16 3.80 -5.25 13.24
C PRO A 16 2.49 -5.38 12.45
N GLU A 17 1.54 -4.46 12.63
CA GLU A 17 0.29 -4.46 11.86
C GLU A 17 0.52 -4.15 10.37
N SER A 18 1.34 -3.13 10.07
CA SER A 18 1.72 -2.80 8.68
C SER A 18 2.53 -3.94 8.06
N ALA A 19 3.49 -4.53 8.78
CA ALA A 19 4.28 -5.66 8.32
C ALA A 19 3.41 -6.89 7.99
N GLN A 20 2.41 -7.18 8.82
CA GLN A 20 1.49 -8.28 8.57
C GLN A 20 0.68 -8.06 7.29
N VAL A 21 0.23 -6.83 7.03
CA VAL A 21 -0.57 -6.48 5.85
C VAL A 21 0.29 -6.45 4.60
N GLU A 22 1.45 -5.83 4.68
CA GLU A 22 2.48 -5.79 3.64
C GLU A 22 2.83 -7.20 3.18
N GLY A 23 3.11 -8.11 4.10
CA GLY A 23 3.50 -9.48 3.78
C GLY A 23 2.42 -10.25 3.03
N ALA A 24 1.14 -10.05 3.36
CA ALA A 24 0.06 -10.70 2.62
C ALA A 24 -0.28 -10.04 1.30
N LEU A 25 -0.11 -8.73 1.19
CA LEU A 25 -0.22 -8.05 -0.11
C LEU A 25 0.87 -8.58 -1.05
N ARG A 26 2.12 -8.73 -0.56
CA ARG A 26 3.20 -9.37 -1.32
C ARG A 26 2.91 -10.83 -1.67
N ALA A 27 2.42 -11.62 -0.73
CA ALA A 27 2.03 -13.02 -0.97
C ALA A 27 0.91 -13.14 -2.01
N ALA A 28 0.04 -12.13 -2.13
CA ALA A 28 -0.98 -12.03 -3.16
C ALA A 28 -0.46 -11.49 -4.50
N GLY A 29 0.84 -11.24 -4.64
CA GLY A 29 1.49 -10.75 -5.86
C GLY A 29 1.35 -9.24 -6.09
N LEU A 30 0.98 -8.46 -5.07
CA LEU A 30 0.86 -7.01 -5.19
C LEU A 30 2.21 -6.31 -4.93
N PRO A 31 2.60 -5.33 -5.77
CA PRO A 31 3.82 -4.54 -5.57
C PRO A 31 3.58 -3.47 -4.50
N VAL A 32 3.62 -3.87 -3.24
CA VAL A 32 3.43 -3.01 -2.08
C VAL A 32 4.75 -2.46 -1.55
N ALA A 33 4.70 -1.26 -0.98
CA ALA A 33 5.74 -0.71 -0.12
C ALA A 33 5.14 0.15 0.99
N LEU A 34 5.98 0.53 1.94
CA LEU A 34 5.67 1.54 2.94
C LEU A 34 5.57 2.94 2.29
N ALA A 35 4.47 3.65 2.54
CA ALA A 35 4.31 5.02 2.07
C ALA A 35 5.12 5.98 2.97
N GLY A 36 6.23 6.48 2.46
CA GLY A 36 7.12 7.36 3.23
C GLY A 36 7.66 6.64 4.47
N ALA A 37 7.38 7.19 5.66
CA ALA A 37 7.75 6.58 6.93
C ALA A 37 6.68 5.63 7.52
N GLY A 38 5.53 5.47 6.85
CA GLY A 38 4.39 4.69 7.35
C GLY A 38 3.42 5.51 8.20
N PRO A 39 2.37 4.88 8.77
CA PRO A 39 2.08 3.43 8.74
C PRO A 39 1.34 2.98 7.46
N SER A 40 0.99 3.91 6.59
CA SER A 40 0.31 3.64 5.33
C SER A 40 1.17 2.81 4.39
N LEU A 41 0.50 1.98 3.58
CA LEU A 41 1.10 1.23 2.50
C LEU A 41 0.66 1.83 1.15
N VAL A 42 1.53 1.74 0.15
CA VAL A 42 1.25 2.20 -1.21
C VAL A 42 1.46 1.05 -2.20
N ILE A 43 0.59 0.99 -3.21
CA ILE A 43 0.67 0.07 -4.32
C ILE A 43 0.50 0.89 -5.60
N ILE A 44 1.40 0.70 -6.56
CA ILE A 44 1.33 1.32 -7.88
C ILE A 44 0.99 0.24 -8.91
N VAL A 45 -0.07 0.45 -9.68
CA VAL A 45 -0.57 -0.49 -10.68
C VAL A 45 -0.88 0.23 -11.99
N PRO A 46 -0.87 -0.46 -13.13
CA PRO A 46 -1.37 0.10 -14.39
C PRO A 46 -2.83 0.57 -14.22
N ARG A 47 -3.16 1.75 -14.77
CA ARG A 47 -4.51 2.33 -14.72
C ARG A 47 -5.63 1.34 -15.12
N PRO A 48 -5.48 0.52 -16.19
CA PRO A 48 -6.51 -0.46 -16.56
C PRO A 48 -6.79 -1.52 -15.48
N GLU A 49 -5.84 -1.77 -14.57
CA GLU A 49 -5.96 -2.76 -13.51
C GLU A 49 -6.43 -2.17 -12.17
N ALA A 50 -6.57 -0.84 -12.06
CA ALA A 50 -6.76 -0.15 -10.77
C ALA A 50 -7.98 -0.68 -9.98
N ALA A 51 -9.12 -0.88 -10.63
CA ALA A 51 -10.33 -1.39 -9.98
C ALA A 51 -10.14 -2.82 -9.45
N THR A 52 -9.61 -3.72 -10.29
CA THR A 52 -9.36 -5.12 -9.93
C THR A 52 -8.36 -5.23 -8.79
N ARG A 53 -7.27 -4.47 -8.84
CA ARG A 53 -6.23 -4.45 -7.80
C ARG A 53 -6.73 -3.84 -6.50
N ALA A 54 -7.53 -2.78 -6.58
CA ALA A 54 -8.18 -2.20 -5.39
C ALA A 54 -9.08 -3.21 -4.68
N GLU A 55 -9.86 -4.01 -5.41
CA GLU A 55 -10.69 -5.04 -4.79
C GLU A 55 -9.86 -6.17 -4.17
N GLN A 56 -8.76 -6.56 -4.81
CA GLN A 56 -7.79 -7.50 -4.24
C GLN A 56 -7.22 -6.97 -2.91
N VAL A 57 -6.82 -5.69 -2.85
CA VAL A 57 -6.35 -5.03 -1.62
C VAL A 57 -7.44 -5.04 -0.55
N ARG A 58 -8.66 -4.62 -0.88
CA ARG A 58 -9.78 -4.60 0.08
C ARG A 58 -10.06 -5.99 0.65
N ARG A 59 -9.96 -7.05 -0.15
CA ARG A 59 -10.11 -8.43 0.33
C ARG A 59 -9.04 -8.79 1.37
N VAL A 60 -7.77 -8.47 1.08
CA VAL A 60 -6.64 -8.71 2.00
C VAL A 60 -6.78 -7.91 3.30
N CYS A 61 -7.28 -6.69 3.21
CA CYS A 61 -7.55 -5.81 4.37
C CYS A 61 -8.74 -6.30 5.20
N ARG A 62 -9.88 -6.66 4.60
CA ARG A 62 -11.09 -7.15 5.30
C ARG A 62 -10.86 -8.45 6.06
N ALA A 63 -9.95 -9.31 5.58
CA ALA A 63 -9.59 -10.55 6.26
C ALA A 63 -8.83 -10.30 7.59
N ARG A 64 -8.48 -9.05 7.91
CA ARG A 64 -7.74 -8.65 9.11
C ARG A 64 -8.63 -7.86 10.05
N ALA A 65 -8.38 -8.03 11.35
CA ALA A 65 -9.18 -7.42 12.42
C ALA A 65 -9.00 -5.90 12.56
N ALA A 66 -8.00 -5.28 11.90
CA ALA A 66 -7.74 -3.85 11.96
C ALA A 66 -8.47 -3.08 10.83
N PRO A 67 -9.01 -1.87 11.09
CA PRO A 67 -9.83 -1.12 10.13
C PRO A 67 -8.98 -0.39 9.08
N TRP A 68 -8.38 -1.15 8.16
CA TRP A 68 -7.67 -0.59 7.03
C TRP A 68 -8.63 0.16 6.10
N ARG A 69 -8.33 1.44 5.86
CA ARG A 69 -9.00 2.26 4.85
C ARG A 69 -8.23 2.17 3.54
N VAL A 70 -8.93 1.87 2.45
CA VAL A 70 -8.35 1.75 1.11
C VAL A 70 -8.76 2.95 0.28
N PHE A 71 -7.79 3.76 -0.11
CA PHE A 71 -7.96 4.88 -1.02
C PHE A 71 -7.46 4.49 -2.40
N VAL A 72 -8.21 4.88 -3.43
CA VAL A 72 -7.83 4.69 -4.83
C VAL A 72 -7.81 6.07 -5.47
N GLY A 73 -6.69 6.42 -6.07
CA GLY A 73 -6.50 7.70 -6.73
C GLY A 73 -5.52 7.57 -7.88
N GLU A 74 -5.41 8.65 -8.64
CA GLU A 74 -4.40 8.81 -9.66
C GLU A 74 -3.32 9.78 -9.20
N TRP A 75 -2.26 9.89 -9.98
CA TRP A 75 -1.25 10.91 -9.75
C TRP A 75 -1.87 12.30 -9.95
N GLU A 76 -1.81 13.17 -8.96
CA GLU A 76 -2.25 14.57 -9.08
C GLU A 76 -1.13 15.38 -9.75
N PRO A 77 -1.28 15.81 -11.02
CA PRO A 77 -0.19 16.48 -11.73
C PRO A 77 -0.05 17.96 -11.35
N ASN A 78 -1.08 18.59 -10.77
CA ASN A 78 -1.10 20.05 -10.58
C ASN A 78 -0.64 20.48 -9.18
N GLY A 79 -0.51 19.54 -8.24
CA GLY A 79 -0.12 19.86 -6.87
C GLY A 79 -1.09 20.82 -6.18
N ALA A 80 -0.56 21.77 -5.40
CA ALA A 80 -1.38 22.79 -4.75
C ALA A 80 -1.81 23.88 -5.75
N LEU A 81 -3.12 24.10 -5.86
CA LEU A 81 -3.66 25.23 -6.62
C LEU A 81 -3.60 26.52 -5.79
N PRO A 82 -3.44 27.70 -6.42
CA PRO A 82 -3.56 28.98 -5.73
C PRO A 82 -4.91 29.10 -5.01
N ALA A 83 -4.91 29.70 -3.82
CA ALA A 83 -6.11 29.95 -3.00
C ALA A 83 -7.01 31.04 -3.60
#